data_AF-A0A5N5HWE2-F1
#
_entry.id   AF-A0A5N5HWE2-F1
#
_cell.length_a   1.000
_cell.length_b   1.000
_cell.length_c   1.000
_cell.angle_alpha   90.00
_cell.angle_beta   90.00
_cell.angle_gamma   90.00
#
_symmetry.space_group_name_H-M   'P 1'
#
loop_
_entity.id
_entity.type
_entity.pdbx_description
1 polymer ?
#
loop_
_entity_poly.entity_id
_entity_poly.type
_entity_poly.pdbx_seq_one_letter_code
_entity_poly.pdbx_strand_id
1 'polypeptide(L)'
;MAEINIFPIVVVLFLVGSTFPTLEATDYKVLAECKKHFSIKYAWDAYNYIFHGRPISDKSCRAIVAVGKKCHDTFLSWTLEGSSEIRRSKALAMGKQLWNHCVLTTIAPASSSY
;
A
#
# COMPACT_ATOMS: atom_id res chain seq x y z
N MET A 1 43.87 -28.06 14.43
CA MET A 1 42.47 -27.59 14.51
C MET A 1 42.41 -26.30 13.72
N ALA A 2 41.67 -26.28 12.60
CA ALA A 2 41.54 -25.09 11.76
C ALA A 2 40.28 -24.33 12.21
N GLU A 3 40.47 -23.13 12.75
CA GLU A 3 39.38 -22.24 13.15
C GLU A 3 38.63 -21.77 11.90
N ILE A 4 37.39 -22.23 11.73
CA ILE A 4 36.53 -21.77 10.63
C ILE A 4 36.17 -20.31 10.94
N ASN A 5 36.62 -19.39 10.09
CA ASN A 5 36.27 -17.97 10.21
C ASN A 5 34.78 -17.79 9.89
N ILE A 6 33.96 -17.59 10.91
CA ILE A 6 32.48 -17.46 10.82
C ILE A 6 32.06 -16.14 10.16
N PHE A 7 32.95 -15.13 10.18
CA PHE A 7 32.67 -13.79 9.66
C PHE A 7 32.24 -13.76 8.17
N PRO A 8 32.95 -14.39 7.22
CA PRO A 8 32.52 -14.43 5.82
C PRO A 8 31.20 -15.18 5.60
N ILE A 9 30.92 -16.22 6.39
CA ILE A 9 29.70 -17.04 6.25
C ILE A 9 28.47 -16.23 6.65
N VAL A 10 28.56 -15.47 7.76
CA VAL A 10 27.48 -14.60 8.23
C VAL A 10 27.19 -13.47 7.24
N VAL A 11 28.23 -12.89 6.63
CA VAL A 11 28.07 -11.84 5.60
C VAL A 11 27.38 -12.38 4.34
N VAL A 12 27.76 -13.57 3.87
CA VAL A 12 27.12 -14.21 2.71
C VAL A 12 25.65 -14.54 3.00
N LEU A 13 25.32 -15.04 4.19
CA LEU A 13 23.93 -15.30 4.59
C LEU A 13 23.08 -14.01 4.67
N PHE A 14 23.67 -12.90 5.15
CA PHE A 14 22.98 -11.60 5.20
C PHE A 14 22.68 -11.04 3.81
N LEU A 15 23.57 -11.24 2.84
CA LEU A 15 23.40 -10.78 1.46
C LEU A 15 22.33 -11.60 0.71
N VAL A 16 22.22 -12.91 0.97
CA VAL A 16 21.21 -13.78 0.33
C VAL A 16 19.82 -13.58 0.97
N GLY A 17 19.76 -13.23 2.26
CA GLY A 17 18.50 -12.99 2.99
C GLY A 17 17.80 -11.67 2.66
N SER A 18 18.50 -10.72 2.03
CA SER A 18 17.98 -9.38 1.73
C SER A 18 17.45 -9.30 0.30
N THR A 19 16.41 -10.08 -0.02
CA THR A 19 15.63 -9.80 -1.24
C THR A 19 14.81 -8.54 -1.00
N PHE A 20 15.41 -7.39 -1.28
CA PHE A 20 14.65 -6.15 -1.42
C PHE A 20 13.65 -6.38 -2.57
N PRO A 21 12.34 -6.21 -2.35
CA PRO A 21 11.40 -6.23 -3.47
C PRO A 21 11.82 -5.11 -4.41
N THR A 22 12.39 -5.48 -5.55
CA THR A 22 12.84 -4.54 -6.56
C THR A 22 11.59 -4.09 -7.30
N LEU A 23 11.22 -2.82 -7.10
CA LEU A 23 10.08 -2.25 -7.81
C LEU A 23 10.51 -2.01 -9.27
N GLU A 24 9.85 -2.65 -10.23
CA GLU A 24 10.20 -2.58 -11.64
C GLU A 24 10.07 -1.13 -12.17
N ALA A 25 10.86 -0.74 -13.17
CA ALA A 25 10.78 0.61 -13.77
C ALA A 25 9.35 0.96 -14.27
N THR A 26 8.56 -0.06 -14.62
CA THR A 26 7.15 0.07 -14.98
C THR A 26 6.26 0.49 -13.81
N ASP A 27 6.57 0.03 -12.59
CA ASP A 27 5.79 0.36 -11.40
C ASP A 27 6.02 1.81 -10.94
N TYR A 28 7.23 2.34 -11.13
CA TYR A 28 7.51 3.77 -10.91
C TYR A 28 6.75 4.67 -11.88
N LYS A 29 6.65 4.28 -13.16
CA LYS A 29 5.88 5.02 -14.16
C LYS A 29 4.38 4.99 -13.85
N VAL A 30 3.86 3.83 -13.45
CA VAL A 30 2.47 3.69 -12.98
C VAL A 30 2.24 4.56 -11.75
N LEU A 31 3.11 4.50 -10.75
CA LEU A 31 3.00 5.33 -9.55
C LEU A 31 3.01 6.84 -9.87
N ALA A 32 3.88 7.29 -10.77
CA ALA A 32 3.95 8.68 -11.20
C ALA A 32 2.66 9.15 -11.88
N GLU A 33 2.04 8.29 -12.70
CA GLU A 33 0.76 8.59 -13.32
C GLU A 33 -0.37 8.60 -12.29
N CYS A 34 -0.42 7.60 -11.41
CA CYS A 34 -1.38 7.52 -10.32
C CYS A 34 -1.33 8.76 -9.41
N LYS A 35 -0.12 9.24 -9.10
CA LYS A 35 0.10 10.45 -8.28
C LYS A 35 -0.54 11.70 -8.88
N LYS A 36 -0.62 11.84 -10.21
CA LYS A 36 -1.28 13.01 -10.85
C LYS A 36 -2.77 13.10 -10.52
N HIS A 37 -3.40 11.96 -10.26
CA HIS A 37 -4.83 11.86 -9.99
C HIS A 37 -5.15 11.71 -8.49
N PHE A 38 -4.13 11.55 -7.65
CA PHE A 38 -4.29 11.30 -6.22
C PHE A 38 -4.14 12.60 -5.42
N SER A 39 -5.25 13.15 -4.93
CA SER A 39 -5.19 14.30 -4.01
C SER A 39 -4.56 13.87 -2.67
N ILE A 40 -3.71 14.74 -2.11
CA ILE A 40 -3.09 14.57 -0.78
C ILE A 40 -4.15 14.28 0.28
N LYS A 41 -5.33 14.92 0.20
CA LYS A 41 -6.44 14.68 1.13
C LYS A 41 -6.88 13.22 1.12
N TYR A 42 -7.05 12.63 -0.06
CA TYR A 42 -7.56 11.25 -0.17
C TYR A 42 -6.50 10.22 0.21
N ALA A 43 -5.22 10.52 -0.04
CA ALA A 43 -4.11 9.75 0.50
C ALA A 43 -4.12 9.71 2.02
N TRP A 44 -4.36 10.87 2.65
CA TRP A 44 -4.42 11.00 4.09
C TRP A 44 -5.62 10.25 4.69
N ASP A 45 -6.79 10.33 4.06
CA ASP A 45 -7.99 9.62 4.52
C ASP A 45 -7.78 8.10 4.42
N ALA A 46 -7.20 7.60 3.32
CA ALA A 46 -6.85 6.19 3.16
C ALA A 46 -5.82 5.71 4.20
N TYR A 47 -4.80 6.52 4.47
CA TYR A 47 -3.82 6.25 5.52
C TYR A 47 -4.48 6.13 6.90
N ASN A 48 -5.35 7.08 7.26
CA ASN A 48 -6.06 7.04 8.55
C ASN A 48 -7.00 5.84 8.69
N TYR A 49 -7.64 5.42 7.59
CA TYR A 49 -8.43 4.19 7.61
C TYR A 49 -7.54 2.96 7.85
N ILE A 50 -6.47 2.82 7.08
CA ILE A 50 -5.61 1.61 7.10
C ILE A 50 -4.85 1.47 8.43
N PHE A 51 -4.26 2.55 8.92
CA PHE A 51 -3.33 2.49 10.06
C PHE A 51 -3.97 2.90 11.38
N HIS A 52 -5.05 3.67 11.35
CA HIS A 52 -5.70 4.20 12.55
C HIS A 52 -7.16 3.76 12.69
N GLY A 53 -7.70 2.99 11.74
CA GLY A 53 -9.08 2.49 11.77
C GLY A 53 -10.13 3.59 11.74
N ARG A 54 -9.78 4.80 11.27
CA ARG A 54 -10.73 5.91 11.19
C ARG A 54 -11.70 5.72 10.03
N PRO A 55 -12.95 6.16 10.16
CA PRO A 55 -13.91 6.09 9.06
C PRO A 55 -13.43 6.94 7.87
N ILE A 56 -13.79 6.50 6.66
CA ILE A 56 -13.53 7.22 5.41
C ILE A 56 -14.84 7.80 4.87
N SER A 57 -14.78 9.01 4.29
CA SER A 57 -15.95 9.66 3.72
C SER A 57 -16.30 9.13 2.32
N ASP A 58 -17.58 9.19 1.95
CA ASP A 58 -18.05 8.84 0.61
C ASP A 58 -17.35 9.62 -0.50
N LYS A 59 -17.05 10.90 -0.26
CA LYS A 59 -16.30 11.74 -1.21
C LYS A 59 -14.90 11.20 -1.43
N SER A 60 -14.22 10.76 -0.37
CA SER A 60 -12.89 10.16 -0.45
C SER A 60 -12.95 8.79 -1.10
N CYS A 61 -13.99 8.00 -0.83
CA CYS A 61 -14.22 6.72 -1.51
C CYS A 61 -14.44 6.88 -3.02
N ARG A 62 -15.28 7.82 -3.44
CA ARG A 62 -15.48 8.14 -4.87
C ARG A 62 -14.17 8.51 -5.55
N ALA A 63 -13.33 9.31 -4.89
CA ALA A 63 -12.04 9.69 -5.44
C ALA A 63 -11.07 8.50 -5.56
N ILE A 64 -10.96 7.66 -4.51
CA ILE A 64 -10.10 6.47 -4.54
C ILE A 64 -10.52 5.53 -5.67
N VAL A 65 -11.83 5.27 -5.82
CA VAL A 65 -12.36 4.43 -6.89
C VAL A 65 -12.10 5.04 -8.27
N ALA A 66 -12.23 6.36 -8.41
CA ALA A 66 -11.98 7.04 -9.68
C ALA A 66 -10.52 6.94 -10.16
N VAL A 67 -9.54 6.90 -9.24
CA VAL A 67 -8.13 6.66 -9.60
C VAL A 67 -7.89 5.19 -10.02
N GLY A 68 -8.72 4.27 -9.52
CA GLY A 68 -8.73 2.88 -9.94
C GLY A 68 -7.87 1.94 -9.09
N LYS A 69 -8.20 0.64 -9.17
CA LYS A 69 -7.64 -0.40 -8.28
C LYS A 69 -6.13 -0.52 -8.39
N LYS A 70 -5.62 -0.45 -9.63
CA LYS A 70 -4.18 -0.57 -9.89
C LYS A 70 -3.41 0.52 -9.14
N CYS A 71 -3.88 1.76 -9.20
CA CYS A 71 -3.23 2.87 -8.50
C CYS A 71 -3.31 2.75 -6.99
N HIS A 72 -4.45 2.32 -6.45
CA HIS A 72 -4.60 2.02 -5.03
C HIS A 72 -3.60 0.96 -4.56
N ASP A 73 -3.52 -0.17 -5.26
CA ASP A 73 -2.63 -1.28 -4.91
C ASP A 73 -1.14 -0.89 -5.04
N THR A 74 -0.77 -0.22 -6.13
CA THR A 74 0.61 0.26 -6.36
C THR A 74 1.03 1.27 -5.28
N PHE A 75 0.18 2.24 -4.96
CA PHE A 75 0.48 3.25 -3.93
C PHE A 75 0.64 2.61 -2.54
N LEU A 76 -0.22 1.66 -2.20
CA LEU A 76 -0.14 0.95 -0.93
C LEU A 76 1.12 0.09 -0.84
N SER A 77 1.46 -0.64 -1.91
CA SER A 77 2.68 -1.46 -1.94
C SER A 77 3.94 -0.61 -1.76
N TRP A 78 4.00 0.53 -2.47
CA TRP A 78 5.09 1.50 -2.38
C TRP A 78 5.21 2.10 -0.97
N THR A 79 4.09 2.50 -0.36
CA THR A 79 4.07 3.04 1.02
C THR A 79 4.58 2.03 2.05
N LEU A 80 4.45 0.74 1.76
CA LEU A 80 4.86 -0.37 2.63
C LEU A 80 6.26 -0.91 2.32
N GLU A 81 7.02 -0.29 1.43
CA GLU A 81 8.43 -0.61 1.23
C GLU A 81 9.21 -0.43 2.53
N GLY A 82 10.07 -1.40 2.85
CA GLY A 82 10.85 -1.41 4.10
C GLY A 82 10.05 -1.66 5.39
N SER A 83 8.73 -1.87 5.31
CA SER A 83 7.92 -2.27 6.48
C SER A 83 8.18 -3.72 6.88
N SER A 84 8.08 -4.02 8.18
CA SER A 84 8.10 -5.42 8.65
C SER A 84 6.96 -6.24 8.03
N GLU A 85 7.17 -7.54 7.85
CA GLU A 85 6.20 -8.43 7.22
C GLU A 85 4.82 -8.39 7.90
N ILE A 86 4.79 -8.39 9.23
CA ILE A 86 3.57 -8.29 10.04
C ILE A 86 2.82 -6.98 9.75
N ARG A 87 3.54 -5.84 9.69
CA ARG A 87 2.94 -4.54 9.40
C ARG A 87 2.43 -4.51 7.96
N ARG A 88 3.21 -5.05 7.02
CA ARG A 88 2.87 -5.12 5.60
C ARG A 88 1.62 -5.95 5.38
N SER A 89 1.52 -7.15 5.95
CA SER A 89 0.36 -8.02 5.78
C SER A 89 -0.92 -7.40 6.33
N LYS A 90 -0.86 -6.79 7.53
CA LYS A 90 -1.99 -6.09 8.15
C LYS A 90 -2.45 -4.91 7.28
N ALA A 91 -1.53 -4.08 6.82
CA ALA A 91 -1.87 -2.91 6.02
C ALA A 91 -2.43 -3.29 4.63
N LEU A 92 -1.90 -4.34 3.99
CA LEU A 92 -2.46 -4.87 2.73
C LEU A 92 -3.89 -5.39 2.92
N ALA A 93 -4.17 -6.11 4.01
CA ALA A 93 -5.52 -6.58 4.32
C ALA A 93 -6.50 -5.42 4.53
N MET A 94 -6.10 -4.41 5.31
CA MET A 94 -6.88 -3.20 5.53
C MET A 94 -7.07 -2.39 4.24
N GLY A 95 -6.05 -2.33 3.38
CA GLY A 95 -6.13 -1.69 2.07
C GLY A 95 -7.11 -2.37 1.13
N LYS A 96 -7.17 -3.71 1.15
CA LYS A 96 -8.19 -4.48 0.40
C LYS A 96 -9.59 -4.22 0.95
N GLN A 97 -9.74 -4.17 2.27
CA GLN A 97 -11.02 -3.83 2.91
C GLN A 97 -11.49 -2.43 2.51
N LEU A 98 -10.58 -1.44 2.55
CA LEU A 98 -10.86 -0.07 2.12
C LEU A 98 -11.34 -0.02 0.67
N TRP A 99 -10.64 -0.70 -0.24
CA TRP A 99 -11.03 -0.76 -1.64
C TRP A 99 -12.45 -1.30 -1.83
N ASN A 100 -12.74 -2.46 -1.22
CA ASN A 100 -14.06 -3.09 -1.31
C ASN A 100 -15.16 -2.21 -0.71
N HIS A 101 -14.90 -1.59 0.45
CA HIS A 101 -15.82 -0.65 1.08
C HIS A 101 -16.14 0.52 0.13
N CYS A 102 -15.12 1.15 -0.45
CA CYS A 102 -15.32 2.28 -1.32
C CYS A 102 -16.04 1.92 -2.63
N VAL A 103 -15.76 0.76 -3.23
CA VAL A 103 -16.50 0.27 -4.41
C VAL A 103 -17.99 0.13 -4.09
N LEU A 104 -18.35 -0.47 -2.95
CA LEU A 104 -19.75 -0.59 -2.53
C LEU A 104 -20.40 0.79 -2.29
N THR A 105 -19.71 1.70 -1.61
CA THR A 105 -20.18 3.08 -1.39
C THR A 105 -20.41 3.85 -2.70
N THR A 106 -19.63 3.57 -3.74
CA THR A 106 -19.81 4.21 -5.05
C THR A 106 -20.96 3.62 -5.88
N ILE A 107 -21.31 2.36 -5.67
CA ILE A 107 -22.42 1.69 -6.38
C ILE A 107 -23.76 1.95 -5.70
N ALA A 108 -23.76 2.16 -4.38
CA ALA A 108 -24.95 2.52 -3.65
C ALA A 108 -25.56 3.80 -4.25
N PRO A 109 -26.88 3.83 -4.54
CA PRO A 109 -27.53 5.08 -4.92
C PRO A 109 -27.23 6.10 -3.81
N ALA A 110 -26.89 7.33 -4.19
CA ALA A 110 -26.58 8.39 -3.23
C ALA A 110 -27.68 8.38 -2.17
N SER A 111 -27.34 7.99 -0.94
CA SER A 111 -28.29 8.06 0.16
C SER A 111 -28.64 9.54 0.28
N SER A 112 -29.85 9.88 -0.15
CA SER A 112 -30.44 11.21 0.00
C SER A 112 -30.59 11.47 1.49
N SER A 113 -29.56 11.98 2.13
CA SER A 113 -29.66 12.56 3.46
C SER A 113 -30.07 14.02 3.30
N TYR A 114 -31.37 14.27 3.49
CA TYR A 114 -31.92 15.58 3.84
C TYR A 114 -31.45 16.01 5.23
#